data_AF-I0C078-F1
#
_entry.id   AF-I0C078-F1
#
_cell.length_a   1.000
_cell.length_b   1.000
_cell.length_c   1.000
_cell.angle_alpha   90.00
_cell.angle_beta   90.00
_cell.angle_gamma   90.00
#
_symmetry.space_group_name_H-M   'P 1'
#
loop_
_entity.id
_entity.type
_entity.pdbx_description
1 polymer ?
#
loop_
_entity_poly.entity_id
_entity_poly.type
_entity_poly.pdbx_seq_one_letter_code
_entity_poly.pdbx_strand_id
1 'polypeptide(L)'
;DRVSKGLKELPETLDYQQLDELAKETGERSTGNNPFQVKEHYYQKKIKPIEGKLKNSRKDLRYDQSPEFADLQLLMDAFKKAGADVIFINPPING
;
A
#
# COMPACT_ATOMS: atom_id res chain seq x y z
N ASP A 1 -19.27 -6.82 9.45
CA ASP A 1 -19.69 -6.39 8.09
C ASP A 1 -18.60 -6.43 7.02
N ARG A 2 -17.57 -5.55 7.01
CA ARG A 2 -16.50 -5.63 5.98
C ARG A 2 -15.56 -6.83 6.15
N VAL A 3 -15.17 -7.13 7.39
CA VAL A 3 -14.34 -8.31 7.72
C VAL A 3 -15.10 -9.60 7.38
N SER A 4 -16.37 -9.69 7.79
CA SER A 4 -17.24 -10.83 7.52
C SER A 4 -17.42 -11.12 6.03
N LYS A 5 -17.42 -10.08 5.18
CA LYS A 5 -17.46 -10.24 3.73
C LYS A 5 -16.15 -10.81 3.19
N GLY A 6 -15.01 -10.25 3.61
CA GLY A 6 -13.70 -10.74 3.19
C GLY A 6 -13.45 -12.20 3.58
N LEU A 7 -13.89 -12.62 4.77
CA LEU A 7 -13.77 -14.01 5.22
C LEU A 7 -14.46 -15.02 4.29
N LYS A 8 -15.54 -14.63 3.59
CA LYS A 8 -16.25 -15.51 2.65
C LYS A 8 -15.50 -15.72 1.33
N GLU A 9 -14.57 -14.83 1.01
CA GLU A 9 -13.79 -14.89 -0.23
C GLU A 9 -12.48 -15.69 -0.04
N LEU A 10 -12.10 -16.01 1.20
CA LEU A 10 -10.88 -16.73 1.54
C LEU A 10 -11.07 -18.26 1.45
N PRO A 11 -10.01 -19.01 1.17
CA PRO A 11 -10.03 -20.47 1.30
C PRO A 11 -10.26 -20.89 2.75
N GLU A 12 -10.88 -22.07 2.93
CA GLU A 12 -11.16 -22.62 4.27
C GLU A 12 -9.87 -23.01 5.03
N THR A 13 -8.82 -23.34 4.30
CA THR A 13 -7.48 -23.67 4.82
C THR A 13 -6.45 -22.69 4.27
N LEU A 14 -5.37 -22.46 5.03
CA LEU A 14 -4.30 -21.57 4.61
C LEU A 14 -3.53 -22.16 3.42
N ASP A 15 -3.66 -21.53 2.27
CA ASP A 15 -2.91 -21.83 1.05
C ASP A 15 -2.41 -20.51 0.42
N TYR A 16 -1.10 -20.32 0.43
CA TYR A 16 -0.49 -19.09 -0.09
C TYR A 16 -0.60 -18.94 -1.60
N GLN A 17 -0.63 -20.04 -2.37
CA GLN A 17 -0.78 -19.96 -3.83
C GLN A 17 -2.20 -19.52 -4.19
N GLN A 18 -3.19 -20.11 -3.53
CA GLN A 18 -4.59 -19.73 -3.73
C GLN A 18 -4.86 -18.29 -3.29
N LEU A 19 -4.24 -17.84 -2.20
CA LEU A 19 -4.34 -16.46 -1.73
C LEU A 19 -3.69 -15.47 -2.71
N ASP A 20 -2.56 -15.83 -3.31
CA ASP A 20 -1.88 -14.99 -4.30
C ASP A 20 -2.71 -14.86 -5.58
N GLU A 21 -3.28 -15.96 -6.08
CA GLU A 21 -4.16 -15.94 -7.25
C GLU A 21 -5.45 -15.13 -6.98
N LEU A 22 -6.07 -15.30 -5.82
CA LEU A 22 -7.21 -14.49 -5.39
C LEU A 22 -6.85 -13.00 -5.31
N ALA A 23 -5.68 -12.66 -4.78
CA ALA A 23 -5.19 -11.29 -4.69
C ALA A 23 -4.96 -10.69 -6.07
N LYS A 24 -4.39 -11.46 -7.00
CA LYS A 24 -4.21 -11.07 -8.40
C LYS A 24 -5.55 -10.77 -9.08
N GLU A 25 -6.50 -11.70 -9.04
CA GLU A 25 -7.83 -11.50 -9.65
C GLU A 25 -8.58 -10.30 -9.05
N THR A 26 -8.47 -10.12 -7.73
CA THR A 26 -9.06 -8.98 -7.03
C THR A 26 -8.42 -7.67 -7.45
N GLY A 27 -7.08 -7.67 -7.59
CA GLY A 27 -6.30 -6.57 -8.14
C GLY A 27 -6.81 -6.18 -9.51
N GLU A 28 -6.75 -7.09 -10.48
CA GLU A 28 -7.15 -6.90 -11.87
C GLU A 28 -8.58 -6.33 -11.99
N ARG A 29 -9.53 -6.90 -11.24
CA ARG A 29 -10.93 -6.43 -11.22
C ARG A 29 -11.07 -5.00 -10.71
N SER A 30 -10.21 -4.59 -9.77
CA SER A 30 -10.30 -3.29 -9.08
C SER A 30 -9.51 -2.16 -9.76
N THR A 31 -8.47 -2.51 -10.51
CA THR A 31 -7.60 -1.55 -11.20
C THR A 31 -8.12 -1.16 -12.57
N GLY A 32 -8.97 -1.97 -13.20
CA GLY A 32 -9.51 -1.65 -14.53
C GLY A 32 -8.39 -1.50 -15.58
N ASN A 33 -8.60 -0.62 -16.56
CA ASN A 33 -7.70 -0.49 -17.72
C ASN A 33 -6.75 0.73 -17.64
N ASN A 34 -6.60 1.38 -16.47
CA ASN A 34 -5.67 2.49 -16.35
C ASN A 34 -4.21 2.01 -16.39
N PRO A 35 -3.30 2.79 -17.00
CA PRO A 35 -1.94 2.32 -17.28
C PRO A 35 -1.04 2.23 -16.03
N PHE A 36 -1.53 2.69 -14.88
CA PHE A 36 -0.76 2.77 -13.64
C PHE A 36 -1.14 1.68 -12.64
N GLN A 37 -2.02 0.73 -12.99
CA GLN A 37 -2.44 -0.37 -12.10
C GLN A 37 -2.91 0.11 -10.70
N VAL A 38 -3.45 1.33 -10.62
CA VAL A 38 -4.05 1.84 -9.39
C VAL A 38 -5.55 1.56 -9.42
N LYS A 39 -6.21 1.55 -8.26
CA LYS A 39 -7.67 1.35 -8.20
C LYS A 39 -8.39 2.34 -9.10
N GLU A 40 -9.28 1.84 -9.95
CA GLU A 40 -9.89 2.62 -11.04
C GLU A 40 -10.62 3.87 -10.52
N HIS A 41 -11.37 3.73 -9.42
CA HIS A 41 -12.04 4.87 -8.79
C HIS A 41 -11.04 5.94 -8.30
N TYR A 42 -9.89 5.55 -7.77
CA TYR A 42 -8.85 6.48 -7.35
C TYR A 42 -8.23 7.18 -8.56
N TYR A 43 -7.93 6.42 -9.62
CA TYR A 43 -7.42 6.96 -10.87
C TYR A 43 -8.33 8.04 -11.45
N GLN A 44 -9.61 7.72 -11.69
CA GLN A 44 -10.59 8.63 -12.28
C GLN A 44 -10.79 9.90 -11.44
N LYS A 45 -10.77 9.78 -10.11
CA LYS A 45 -11.06 10.89 -9.20
C LYS A 45 -9.85 11.78 -8.90
N LYS A 46 -8.64 11.20 -8.83
CA LYS A 46 -7.46 11.89 -8.26
C LYS A 46 -6.29 12.03 -9.22
N ILE A 47 -6.12 11.10 -10.16
CA ILE A 47 -4.97 11.10 -11.07
C ILE A 47 -5.37 11.68 -12.42
N LYS A 48 -6.35 11.08 -13.09
CA LYS A 48 -6.79 11.45 -14.45
C LYS A 48 -7.06 12.95 -14.64
N PRO A 49 -7.70 13.69 -13.71
CA PRO A 49 -7.94 15.12 -13.90
C PRO A 49 -6.67 15.99 -13.92
N ILE A 50 -5.55 15.49 -13.38
CA ILE A 50 -4.29 16.23 -13.23
C ILE A 50 -3.08 15.46 -13.79
N GLU A 51 -3.30 14.38 -14.55
CA GLU A 51 -2.27 13.44 -14.96
C GLU A 51 -1.09 14.13 -15.69
N GLY A 52 -1.41 15.05 -16.60
CA GLY A 52 -0.40 15.84 -17.31
C GLY A 52 0.48 16.70 -16.38
N LYS A 53 -0.05 17.16 -15.25
CA LYS A 53 0.71 17.91 -14.23
C LYS A 53 1.56 17.00 -13.35
N LEU A 54 1.16 15.74 -13.18
CA LEU A 54 1.89 14.77 -12.37
C LEU A 54 3.12 14.21 -13.09
N LYS A 55 3.11 14.21 -14.44
CA LYS A 55 4.25 13.78 -15.24
C LYS A 55 5.51 14.56 -14.82
N ASN A 56 6.55 13.83 -14.42
CA ASN A 56 7.83 14.38 -13.95
C ASN A 56 7.77 15.27 -12.69
N SER A 57 6.64 15.33 -11.99
CA SER A 57 6.46 16.24 -10.83
C SER A 57 7.31 15.90 -9.60
N ARG A 58 7.96 14.73 -9.57
CA ARG A 58 8.73 14.22 -8.42
C ARG A 58 10.17 13.81 -8.76
N LYS A 59 10.75 14.32 -9.85
CA LYS A 59 12.11 13.95 -10.30
C LYS A 59 13.18 14.15 -9.24
N ASP A 60 13.07 15.26 -8.51
CA ASP A 60 14.06 15.67 -7.51
C ASP A 60 13.58 15.37 -6.08
N LEU A 61 12.50 14.60 -5.93
CA LEU A 61 11.98 14.24 -4.62
C LEU A 61 12.94 13.29 -3.91
N ARG A 62 13.28 13.63 -2.68
CA ARG A 62 14.15 12.84 -1.82
C ARG A 62 13.50 12.63 -0.46
N TYR A 63 13.71 11.45 0.12
CA TYR A 63 13.19 11.06 1.43
C TYR A 63 14.29 10.87 2.48
N ASP A 64 15.54 11.17 2.14
CA ASP A 64 16.70 10.93 3.00
C ASP A 64 17.00 12.07 3.97
N GLN A 65 16.23 13.16 3.89
CA GLN A 65 16.28 14.29 4.83
C GLN A 65 14.87 14.65 5.25
N SER A 66 14.51 14.30 6.49
CA SER A 66 13.14 14.48 6.97
C SER A 66 13.11 14.49 8.51
N PRO A 67 12.28 15.33 9.15
CA PRO A 67 12.08 15.31 10.60
C PRO A 67 11.46 14.00 11.09
N GLU A 68 10.75 13.27 10.21
CA GLU A 68 10.12 11.99 10.54
C GLU A 68 11.12 10.91 11.01
N PHE A 69 12.42 11.04 10.71
CA PHE A 69 13.45 10.16 11.30
C PHE A 69 13.55 10.31 12.82
N ALA A 70 13.45 11.54 13.34
CA ALA A 70 13.46 11.79 14.78
C ALA A 70 12.16 11.29 15.43
N ASP A 71 11.02 11.47 14.76
CA ASP A 71 9.73 10.97 15.24
C ASP A 71 9.70 9.42 15.29
N LEU A 72 10.27 8.77 14.28
CA LEU A 72 10.44 7.31 14.28
C LEU A 72 11.32 6.85 15.47
N GLN A 73 12.39 7.59 15.78
CA GLN A 73 13.23 7.27 16.94
C GLN A 73 12.45 7.35 18.26
N LEU A 74 11.58 8.37 18.43
CA LEU A 74 10.72 8.48 19.62
C LEU A 74 9.79 7.27 19.76
N LEU A 75 9.22 6.79 18.64
CA LEU A 75 8.40 5.59 18.62
C LEU A 75 9.21 4.33 18.98
N MET A 76 10.42 4.19 18.43
CA MET A 76 11.32 3.07 18.74
C MET A 76 11.74 3.06 20.22
N ASP A 77 11.98 4.22 20.81
CA ASP A 77 12.28 4.36 22.24
C ASP A 77 11.11 3.91 23.11
N ALA A 78 9.88 4.25 22.70
CA ALA A 78 8.67 3.80 23.38
C ALA A 78 8.50 2.27 23.30
N PHE A 79 8.74 1.66 22.14
CA PHE A 79 8.71 0.20 21.97
C PHE A 79 9.76 -0.49 22.84
N LYS A 80 10.98 0.04 22.86
CA LYS A 80 12.06 -0.46 23.71
C LYS A 80 11.68 -0.40 25.19
N LYS A 81 11.12 0.73 25.64
CA LYS A 81 10.66 0.91 27.03
C LYS A 81 9.54 -0.07 27.40
N ALA A 82 8.66 -0.38 26.45
CA ALA A 82 7.58 -1.35 26.62
C ALA A 82 8.04 -2.81 26.53
N GLY A 83 9.29 -3.08 26.14
CA GLY A 83 9.78 -4.45 25.89
C GLY A 83 9.09 -5.12 24.69
N ALA A 84 8.64 -4.33 23.72
CA ALA A 84 7.92 -4.84 22.56
C ALA A 84 8.85 -5.54 21.56
N ASP A 85 8.40 -6.66 21.02
CA ASP A 85 8.98 -7.30 19.83
C ASP A 85 8.27 -6.77 18.58
N VAL A 86 9.01 -6.16 17.65
CA VAL A 86 8.44 -5.30 16.60
C VAL A 86 8.95 -5.72 15.23
N ILE A 87 8.01 -5.85 14.29
CA ILE A 87 8.30 -6.04 12.85
C ILE A 87 8.06 -4.71 12.13
N PHE A 88 9.10 -4.19 11.47
CA PHE A 88 9.02 -3.02 10.59
C PHE A 88 8.84 -3.47 9.14
N ILE A 89 7.88 -2.84 8.43
CA ILE A 89 7.59 -3.13 7.03
C ILE A 89 7.86 -1.85 6.21
N ASN A 90 8.72 -1.96 5.20
CA ASN A 90 9.00 -0.88 4.25
C ASN A 90 8.36 -1.22 2.89
N PRO A 91 7.20 -0.62 2.53
CA PRO A 91 6.52 -0.91 1.29
C PRO A 91 7.17 -0.22 0.08
N PRO A 92 7.12 -0.83 -1.12
CA PRO A 92 7.57 -0.19 -2.35
C PRO A 92 6.62 0.90 -2.83
N ILE A 93 7.09 1.74 -3.75
CA ILE A 93 6.24 2.60 -4.59
C ILE A 93 6.00 1.89 -5.92
N ASN A 94 4.80 2.05 -6.49
CA ASN A 94 4.46 1.52 -7.80
C ASN A 94 5.35 2.15 -8.89
N GLY A 95 5.99 1.31 -9.71
CA GLY A 95 7.01 1.68 -10.71
C GLY A 95 6.54 1.55 -12.15
#